data_AF-A0A1F5ILH9-F1
#
_entry.id   AF-A0A1F5ILH9-F1
#
_cell.length_a   1.000
_cell.length_b   1.000
_cell.length_c   1.000
_cell.angle_alpha   90.00
_cell.angle_beta   90.00
_cell.angle_gamma   90.00
#
_symmetry.space_group_name_H-M   'P 1'
#
loop_
_entity.id
_entity.type
_entity.pdbx_description
1 polymer ?
#
loop_
_entity_poly.entity_id
_entity_poly.type
_entity_poly.pdbx_seq_one_letter_code
_entity_poly.pdbx_strand_id
1 'polypeptide(L)'
;MKELLNPQQLLNDHYSAEAEQNIERILELRAKGELEVIWSCSDARLILPDDVYQVKTISGTGPRSPWAKLLNYDRTLGVIVMDHFDCGGIQARSQLPEKIADEDTALGFVRDHVWANDPIIQSILTGSWTASRTKRTVVSVVQNHLDGSVYPQGVFNNGSQTEHKTIPTYKLMPEEYLPEGLYGDEIPQLDESFIPSSAAHILNKIAKKVEFIRTKYPEVMDLQPVQDPEVIAITTNLKPLSARFPKHFSKPNTVFQVSLARQSFDNEGELSTDDVREAFRQIHYPISYSLEHSSLAEEAPFKSTRVLYIETGDMKVSLGLAKQAQRRLWVQEWLELPDRTIIAAEAIKGKIREIEQVV
;
A
#
# COMPACT_ATOMS: atom_id res chain seq x y z
N MET A 1 26.32 3.51 -12.35
CA MET A 1 25.04 2.82 -12.57
C MET A 1 24.81 1.86 -11.41
N LYS A 2 23.65 1.92 -10.76
CA LYS A 2 23.26 0.98 -9.69
C LYS A 2 22.94 -0.38 -10.34
N GLU A 3 23.48 -1.47 -9.78
CA GLU A 3 23.21 -2.83 -10.25
C GLU A 3 21.70 -3.11 -10.21
N LEU A 4 21.16 -3.75 -11.26
CA LEU A 4 19.75 -4.11 -11.33
C LEU A 4 19.44 -5.17 -10.26
N LEU A 5 18.36 -4.92 -9.51
CA LEU A 5 17.90 -5.86 -8.49
C LEU A 5 17.57 -7.23 -9.11
N ASN A 6 18.22 -8.28 -8.61
CA ASN A 6 18.07 -9.64 -9.15
C ASN A 6 17.59 -10.66 -8.10
N PRO A 7 17.14 -11.86 -8.53
CA PRO A 7 16.65 -12.90 -7.63
C PRO A 7 17.60 -13.27 -6.48
N GLN A 8 18.91 -13.36 -6.74
CA GLN A 8 19.89 -13.76 -5.74
C GLN A 8 20.07 -12.70 -4.66
N GLN A 9 20.07 -11.41 -5.04
CA GLN A 9 20.14 -10.30 -4.09
C GLN A 9 18.92 -10.30 -3.16
N LEU A 10 17.72 -10.49 -3.71
CA LEU A 10 16.49 -10.61 -2.92
C LEU A 10 16.52 -11.82 -1.99
N LEU A 11 16.97 -12.99 -2.48
CA LEU A 11 17.10 -14.19 -1.66
C LEU A 11 18.08 -13.99 -0.50
N ASN A 12 19.25 -13.41 -0.78
CA ASN A 12 20.28 -13.13 0.22
C ASN A 12 19.80 -12.15 1.30
N ASP A 13 19.00 -11.15 0.92
CA ASP A 13 18.40 -10.23 1.88
C ASP A 13 17.31 -10.91 2.72
N HIS A 14 16.47 -11.73 2.08
CA HIS A 14 15.39 -12.45 2.73
C HIS A 14 15.81 -13.44 3.81
N TYR A 15 16.98 -14.04 3.61
CA TYR A 15 17.59 -14.95 4.58
C TYR A 15 18.64 -14.27 5.47
N SER A 16 18.69 -12.94 5.47
CA SER A 16 19.53 -12.21 6.43
C SER A 16 18.96 -12.33 7.84
N ALA A 17 19.83 -12.31 8.85
CA ALA A 17 19.42 -12.41 10.27
C ALA A 17 18.39 -11.34 10.67
N GLU A 18 18.50 -10.12 10.12
CA GLU A 18 17.53 -9.04 10.35
C GLU A 18 16.15 -9.40 9.80
N ALA A 19 16.08 -9.94 8.58
CA ALA A 19 14.81 -10.38 7.99
C ALA A 19 14.17 -11.52 8.79
N GLU A 20 14.97 -12.47 9.28
CA GLU A 20 14.47 -13.58 10.09
C GLU A 20 13.86 -13.10 11.40
N GLN A 21 14.56 -12.22 12.12
CA GLN A 21 14.07 -11.61 13.36
C GLN A 21 12.79 -10.81 13.16
N ASN A 22 12.72 -10.01 12.09
CA ASN A 22 11.52 -9.24 11.76
C ASN A 22 10.31 -10.15 11.48
N ILE A 23 10.52 -11.24 10.71
CA ILE A 23 9.46 -12.21 10.41
C ILE A 23 8.99 -12.93 11.67
N GLU A 24 9.92 -13.38 12.53
CA GLU A 24 9.61 -14.02 13.81
C GLU A 24 8.79 -13.09 14.71
N ARG A 25 9.18 -11.82 14.82
CA ARG A 25 8.46 -10.81 15.59
C ARG A 25 7.00 -10.67 15.14
N ILE A 26 6.75 -10.64 13.83
CA ILE A 26 5.38 -10.58 13.29
C ILE A 26 4.59 -11.86 13.64
N LEU A 27 5.24 -13.03 13.57
CA LEU A 27 4.60 -14.30 13.92
C LEU A 27 4.26 -14.38 15.42
N GLU A 28 5.11 -13.84 16.29
CA GLU A 28 4.84 -13.74 17.72
C GLU A 28 3.66 -12.81 18.02
N LEU A 29 3.64 -11.61 17.42
CA LEU A 29 2.51 -10.67 17.55
C LEU A 29 1.20 -11.33 17.10
N ARG A 30 1.24 -12.02 15.96
CA ARG A 30 0.11 -12.83 15.50
C ARG A 30 -0.28 -13.86 16.54
N ALA A 31 0.64 -14.63 17.09
CA ALA A 31 0.34 -15.68 18.07
C ALA A 31 -0.32 -15.13 19.34
N LYS A 32 0.06 -13.92 19.77
CA LYS A 32 -0.50 -13.22 20.93
C LYS A 32 -1.84 -12.51 20.66
N GLY A 33 -2.27 -12.40 19.40
CA GLY A 33 -3.46 -11.62 19.03
C GLY A 33 -3.23 -10.10 19.05
N GLU A 34 -1.97 -9.68 18.98
CA GLU A 34 -1.52 -8.28 19.04
C GLU A 34 -1.17 -7.74 17.63
N LEU A 35 -1.51 -8.48 16.57
CA LEU A 35 -1.14 -8.09 15.22
C LEU A 35 -2.07 -7.00 14.69
N GLU A 36 -1.49 -5.92 14.22
CA GLU A 36 -2.22 -4.79 13.64
C GLU A 36 -2.24 -4.92 12.11
N VAL A 37 -3.28 -4.38 11.49
CA VAL A 37 -3.40 -4.28 10.03
C VAL A 37 -3.36 -2.81 9.64
N ILE A 38 -2.47 -2.44 8.72
CA ILE A 38 -2.45 -1.14 8.07
C ILE A 38 -2.92 -1.33 6.64
N TRP A 39 -4.09 -0.78 6.31
CA TRP A 39 -4.56 -0.63 4.94
C TRP A 39 -4.19 0.76 4.46
N SER A 40 -3.28 0.87 3.50
CA SER A 40 -2.74 2.17 3.08
C SER A 40 -2.55 2.29 1.58
N CYS A 41 -2.28 3.51 1.10
CA CYS A 41 -1.86 3.75 -0.26
C CYS A 41 -0.61 2.93 -0.67
N SER A 42 -0.55 2.55 -1.94
CA SER A 42 0.62 1.97 -2.61
C SER A 42 1.79 2.94 -2.76
N ASP A 43 1.59 4.23 -2.46
CA ASP A 43 2.63 5.25 -2.55
C ASP A 43 3.86 4.84 -1.74
N ALA A 44 5.00 4.77 -2.44
CA ALA A 44 6.27 4.27 -1.96
C ALA A 44 6.88 5.19 -0.89
N ARG A 45 6.42 6.44 -0.81
CA ARG A 45 6.90 7.44 0.13
C ARG A 45 6.36 7.24 1.55
N LEU A 46 5.27 6.48 1.70
CA LEU A 46 4.68 6.23 3.01
C LEU A 46 5.63 5.49 3.95
N ILE A 47 5.75 6.01 5.16
CA ILE A 47 6.59 5.44 6.22
C ILE A 47 5.70 4.63 7.16
N LEU A 48 5.87 3.30 7.11
CA LEU A 48 5.08 2.35 7.89
C LEU A 48 5.95 1.44 8.78
N PRO A 49 5.43 1.01 9.95
CA PRO A 49 6.08 0.00 10.78
C PRO A 49 6.29 -1.34 10.05
N ASP A 50 7.31 -2.07 10.49
CA ASP A 50 7.69 -3.38 9.93
C ASP A 50 6.95 -4.54 10.60
N ASP A 51 6.42 -4.35 11.81
CA ASP A 51 5.83 -5.40 12.67
C ASP A 51 4.30 -5.50 12.57
N VAL A 52 3.73 -5.18 11.41
CA VAL A 52 2.29 -5.17 11.13
C VAL A 52 1.96 -6.02 9.90
N TYR A 53 0.68 -6.22 9.60
CA TYR A 53 0.25 -6.61 8.25
C TYR A 53 -0.10 -5.38 7.42
N GLN A 54 0.33 -5.35 6.16
CA GLN A 54 0.06 -4.26 5.24
C GLN A 54 -0.81 -4.74 4.09
N VAL A 55 -1.89 -3.99 3.83
CA VAL A 55 -2.68 -4.05 2.60
C VAL A 55 -2.43 -2.75 1.85
N LYS A 56 -1.86 -2.86 0.67
CA LYS A 56 -1.40 -1.74 -0.16
C LYS A 56 -2.15 -1.69 -1.48
N THR A 57 -2.75 -0.56 -1.78
CA THR A 57 -3.54 -0.31 -3.00
C THR A 57 -3.55 1.18 -3.33
N ILE A 58 -3.93 1.58 -4.55
CA ILE A 58 -4.06 3.02 -4.87
C ILE A 58 -5.06 3.69 -3.91
N SER A 59 -4.62 4.79 -3.29
CA SER A 59 -5.36 5.57 -2.27
C SER A 59 -5.85 4.75 -1.07
N GLY A 60 -5.24 3.59 -0.78
CA GLY A 60 -5.66 2.74 0.32
C GLY A 60 -7.10 2.19 0.15
N THR A 61 -7.59 2.14 -1.08
CA THR A 61 -8.94 1.68 -1.43
C THR A 61 -8.90 0.31 -2.09
N GLY A 62 -9.99 -0.40 -2.32
CA GLY A 62 -9.90 -1.62 -3.13
C GLY A 62 -11.16 -2.47 -3.20
N PRO A 63 -11.09 -3.60 -3.95
CA PRO A 63 -12.20 -4.51 -4.07
C PRO A 63 -12.67 -4.98 -2.69
N ARG A 64 -13.98 -4.87 -2.49
CA ARG A 64 -14.65 -4.86 -1.19
C ARG A 64 -14.75 -6.24 -0.51
N SER A 65 -14.48 -7.31 -1.24
CA SER A 65 -14.85 -8.69 -0.90
C SER A 65 -13.75 -9.49 -0.19
N PRO A 66 -12.49 -9.55 -0.68
CA PRO A 66 -11.60 -10.61 -0.24
C PRO A 66 -10.84 -10.28 1.07
N TRP A 67 -10.79 -9.00 1.47
CA TRP A 67 -10.11 -8.57 2.70
C TRP A 67 -10.93 -8.78 3.97
N ALA A 68 -12.23 -9.07 3.87
CA ALA A 68 -13.10 -9.23 5.05
C ALA A 68 -12.62 -10.33 6.01
N LYS A 69 -12.01 -11.41 5.50
CA LYS A 69 -11.45 -12.48 6.33
C LYS A 69 -10.24 -12.01 7.14
N LEU A 70 -9.37 -11.19 6.56
CA LEU A 70 -8.23 -10.58 7.26
C LEU A 70 -8.72 -9.64 8.38
N LEU A 71 -9.69 -8.79 8.06
CA LEU A 71 -10.21 -7.78 8.98
C LEU A 71 -10.94 -8.40 10.19
N ASN A 72 -11.51 -9.59 10.02
CA ASN A 72 -12.21 -10.34 11.08
C ASN A 72 -11.37 -11.45 11.70
N TYR A 73 -10.09 -11.57 11.34
CA TYR A 73 -9.26 -12.62 11.92
C TYR A 73 -9.15 -12.43 13.44
N ASP A 74 -9.29 -13.52 14.21
CA ASP A 74 -9.36 -13.46 15.68
C ASP A 74 -8.11 -12.85 16.33
N ARG A 75 -6.99 -12.86 15.61
CA ARG A 75 -5.68 -12.39 16.06
C ARG A 75 -5.32 -10.98 15.59
N THR A 76 -6.26 -10.27 14.95
CA THR A 76 -6.10 -8.87 14.56
C THR A 76 -6.54 -7.95 15.71
N LEU A 77 -5.63 -7.10 16.20
CA LEU A 77 -5.89 -6.18 17.31
C LEU A 77 -6.76 -4.99 16.87
N GLY A 78 -6.43 -4.39 15.73
CA GLY A 78 -7.07 -3.22 15.17
C GLY A 78 -6.64 -2.97 13.74
N VAL A 79 -7.32 -2.04 13.07
CA VAL A 79 -7.05 -1.68 11.68
C VAL A 79 -6.78 -0.18 11.59
N ILE A 80 -5.67 0.20 10.98
CA ILE A 80 -5.46 1.57 10.51
C ILE A 80 -5.77 1.62 9.03
N VAL A 81 -6.61 2.56 8.63
CA VAL A 81 -6.77 2.99 7.24
C VAL A 81 -5.95 4.27 7.08
N MET A 82 -4.97 4.26 6.20
CA MET A 82 -4.04 5.37 6.00
C MET A 82 -4.07 5.86 4.56
N ASP A 83 -4.50 7.11 4.39
CA ASP A 83 -4.28 7.87 3.17
C ASP A 83 -3.12 8.86 3.36
N HIS A 84 -2.84 9.70 2.37
CA HIS A 84 -1.80 10.71 2.46
C HIS A 84 -2.06 11.94 1.62
N PHE A 85 -1.41 13.05 2.01
CA PHE A 85 -1.38 14.25 1.19
C PHE A 85 -0.62 14.00 -0.13
N ASP A 86 -1.02 14.72 -1.18
CA ASP A 86 -0.54 14.58 -2.56
C ASP A 86 -0.62 13.14 -3.11
N CYS A 87 -1.72 12.46 -2.79
CA CYS A 87 -2.02 11.15 -3.35
C CYS A 87 -2.38 11.24 -4.83
N GLY A 88 -1.58 10.59 -5.68
CA GLY A 88 -1.82 10.54 -7.14
C GLY A 88 -3.17 9.93 -7.52
N GLY A 89 -3.67 8.96 -6.77
CA GLY A 89 -5.00 8.38 -7.01
C GLY A 89 -6.16 9.34 -6.71
N ILE A 90 -6.01 10.17 -5.67
CA ILE A 90 -7.00 11.21 -5.32
C ILE A 90 -6.95 12.35 -6.34
N GLN A 91 -5.74 12.78 -6.74
CA GLN A 91 -5.58 13.80 -7.78
C GLN A 91 -6.15 13.31 -9.13
N ALA A 92 -5.95 12.04 -9.48
CA ALA A 92 -6.55 11.45 -10.67
C ALA A 92 -8.09 11.47 -10.60
N ARG A 93 -8.69 11.24 -9.42
CA ARG A 93 -10.15 11.26 -9.24
C ARG A 93 -10.76 12.62 -9.59
N SER A 94 -10.10 13.72 -9.19
CA SER A 94 -10.58 15.07 -9.46
C SER A 94 -10.50 15.48 -10.93
N GLN A 95 -9.68 14.77 -11.71
CA GLN A 95 -9.41 15.02 -13.12
C GLN A 95 -10.00 13.94 -14.04
N LEU A 96 -10.82 13.03 -13.51
CA LEU A 96 -11.39 11.94 -14.32
C LEU A 96 -12.25 12.50 -15.47
N PRO A 97 -12.03 12.04 -16.71
CA PRO A 97 -12.89 12.41 -17.82
C PRO A 97 -14.27 11.74 -17.69
N GLU A 98 -15.29 12.32 -18.35
CA GLU A 98 -16.64 11.72 -18.41
C GLU A 98 -16.65 10.31 -19.01
N LYS A 99 -15.71 10.02 -19.92
CA LYS A 99 -15.51 8.70 -20.53
C LYS A 99 -14.05 8.30 -20.42
N ILE A 100 -13.83 7.12 -19.85
CA ILE A 100 -12.51 6.48 -19.79
C ILE A 100 -12.37 5.59 -21.03
N ALA A 101 -11.30 5.79 -21.80
CA ALA A 101 -11.08 5.05 -23.05
C ALA A 101 -10.81 3.56 -22.82
N ASP A 102 -10.07 3.24 -21.75
CA ASP A 102 -9.78 1.87 -21.33
C ASP A 102 -10.00 1.73 -19.82
N GLU A 103 -11.03 0.97 -19.45
CA GLU A 103 -11.38 0.71 -18.05
C GLU A 103 -10.39 -0.24 -17.37
N ASP A 104 -9.57 -0.99 -18.11
CA ASP A 104 -8.54 -1.91 -17.57
C ASP A 104 -7.23 -1.18 -17.18
N THR A 105 -7.30 0.13 -16.99
CA THR A 105 -6.20 1.00 -16.56
C THR A 105 -6.37 1.51 -15.12
N ALA A 106 -5.37 2.23 -14.63
CA ALA A 106 -5.42 2.87 -13.31
C ALA A 106 -6.56 3.88 -13.18
N LEU A 107 -6.95 4.58 -14.25
CA LEU A 107 -8.08 5.51 -14.22
C LEU A 107 -9.40 4.78 -13.99
N GLY A 108 -9.56 3.59 -14.57
CA GLY A 108 -10.69 2.74 -14.28
C GLY A 108 -10.72 2.34 -12.81
N PHE A 109 -9.59 1.91 -12.24
CA PHE A 109 -9.50 1.59 -10.81
C PHE A 109 -9.90 2.78 -9.94
N VAL A 110 -9.36 3.97 -10.24
CA VAL A 110 -9.67 5.21 -9.52
C VAL A 110 -11.16 5.55 -9.58
N ARG A 111 -11.79 5.43 -10.76
CA ARG A 111 -13.24 5.63 -10.92
C ARG A 111 -14.06 4.72 -10.02
N ASP A 112 -13.69 3.45 -9.95
CA ASP A 112 -14.50 2.42 -9.29
C ASP A 112 -14.27 2.40 -7.75
N HIS A 113 -13.09 2.83 -7.29
CA HIS A 113 -12.65 2.61 -5.90
C HIS A 113 -12.29 3.87 -5.10
N VAL A 114 -11.94 4.98 -5.75
CA VAL A 114 -11.64 6.25 -5.05
C VAL A 114 -12.92 7.09 -4.99
N TRP A 115 -13.33 7.47 -3.78
CA TRP A 115 -14.66 8.06 -3.54
C TRP A 115 -14.63 9.57 -3.40
N ALA A 116 -13.49 10.14 -2.99
CA ALA A 116 -13.33 11.56 -2.75
C ALA A 116 -12.08 12.13 -3.43
N ASN A 117 -12.12 13.44 -3.67
CA ASN A 117 -11.02 14.23 -4.23
C ASN A 117 -10.12 14.83 -3.13
N ASP A 118 -10.21 14.27 -1.93
CA ASP A 118 -9.62 14.80 -0.71
C ASP A 118 -9.11 13.68 0.18
N PRO A 119 -7.86 13.74 0.67
CA PRO A 119 -7.27 12.66 1.45
C PRO A 119 -7.90 12.47 2.83
N ILE A 120 -8.36 13.54 3.49
CA ILE A 120 -9.05 13.43 4.77
C ILE A 120 -10.38 12.72 4.58
N ILE A 121 -11.21 13.19 3.63
CA ILE A 121 -12.50 12.57 3.36
C ILE A 121 -12.34 11.15 2.85
N GLN A 122 -11.41 10.91 1.94
CA GLN A 122 -11.13 9.58 1.42
C GLN A 122 -10.76 8.62 2.55
N SER A 123 -9.89 9.05 3.48
CA SER A 123 -9.52 8.24 4.64
C SER A 123 -10.71 7.93 5.55
N ILE A 124 -11.59 8.91 5.81
CA ILE A 124 -12.79 8.75 6.66
C ILE A 124 -13.79 7.80 6.00
N LEU A 125 -14.07 7.97 4.69
CA LEU A 125 -15.00 7.12 3.96
C LEU A 125 -14.48 5.67 3.91
N THR A 126 -13.19 5.50 3.64
CA THR A 126 -12.53 4.18 3.64
C THR A 126 -12.52 3.55 5.02
N GLY A 127 -12.26 4.34 6.07
CA GLY A 127 -12.33 3.93 7.47
C GLY A 127 -13.73 3.47 7.86
N SER A 128 -14.77 4.25 7.56
CA SER A 128 -16.17 3.92 7.82
C SER A 128 -16.60 2.64 7.09
N TRP A 129 -16.24 2.53 5.81
CA TRP A 129 -16.52 1.34 5.00
C TRP A 129 -15.81 0.10 5.56
N THR A 130 -14.56 0.23 5.99
CA THR A 130 -13.77 -0.85 6.62
C THR A 130 -14.40 -1.25 7.95
N ALA A 131 -14.77 -0.28 8.78
CA ALA A 131 -15.43 -0.50 10.05
C ALA A 131 -16.69 -1.33 9.87
N SER A 132 -17.57 -1.00 8.91
CA SER A 132 -18.80 -1.76 8.65
C SER A 132 -18.60 -3.27 8.33
N ARG A 133 -17.36 -3.72 8.09
CA ARG A 133 -16.99 -5.11 7.78
C ARG A 133 -16.21 -5.79 8.88
N THR A 134 -15.92 -5.12 9.99
CA THR A 134 -15.20 -5.71 11.11
C THR A 134 -15.80 -5.31 12.44
N LYS A 135 -15.57 -6.15 13.46
CA LYS A 135 -15.84 -5.80 14.86
C LYS A 135 -14.65 -5.11 15.53
N ARG A 136 -13.51 -5.02 14.85
CA ARG A 136 -12.29 -4.38 15.37
C ARG A 136 -12.42 -2.86 15.34
N THR A 137 -11.65 -2.20 16.21
CA THR A 137 -11.44 -0.76 16.11
C THR A 137 -10.76 -0.44 14.78
N VAL A 138 -11.35 0.49 14.03
CA VAL A 138 -10.75 1.05 12.83
C VAL A 138 -10.40 2.50 13.11
N VAL A 139 -9.20 2.92 12.72
CA VAL A 139 -8.76 4.31 12.79
C VAL A 139 -8.37 4.78 11.41
N SER A 140 -9.00 5.85 10.92
CA SER A 140 -8.59 6.51 9.69
C SER A 140 -7.59 7.61 10.00
N VAL A 141 -6.50 7.66 9.23
CA VAL A 141 -5.44 8.64 9.36
C VAL A 141 -5.00 9.14 7.99
N VAL A 142 -4.39 10.33 7.97
CA VAL A 142 -3.67 10.85 6.81
C VAL A 142 -2.22 11.09 7.19
N GLN A 143 -1.28 10.60 6.39
CA GLN A 143 0.15 10.89 6.58
C GLN A 143 0.59 12.02 5.64
N ASN A 144 1.38 12.96 6.14
CA ASN A 144 2.19 13.81 5.29
C ASN A 144 3.47 13.06 4.96
N HIS A 145 3.65 12.68 3.70
CA HIS A 145 4.82 11.90 3.28
C HIS A 145 6.10 12.74 3.31
N LEU A 146 6.00 14.07 3.22
CA LEU A 146 7.18 14.96 3.27
C LEU A 146 7.91 14.86 4.60
N ASP A 147 7.19 14.73 5.71
CA ASP A 147 7.77 14.70 7.05
C ASP A 147 7.41 13.46 7.89
N GLY A 148 6.49 12.62 7.42
CA GLY A 148 5.99 11.45 8.13
C GLY A 148 4.96 11.76 9.22
N SER A 149 4.55 13.02 9.39
CA SER A 149 3.52 13.41 10.37
C SER A 149 2.20 12.70 10.06
N VAL A 150 1.53 12.16 11.09
CA VAL A 150 0.27 11.42 10.96
C VAL A 150 -0.84 12.16 11.67
N TYR A 151 -1.94 12.40 10.97
CA TYR A 151 -3.10 13.14 11.44
C TYR A 151 -4.30 12.20 11.56
N PRO A 152 -4.72 11.80 12.77
CA PRO A 152 -5.91 10.99 12.98
C PRO A 152 -7.18 11.75 12.58
N GLN A 153 -8.01 11.11 11.74
CA GLN A 153 -9.22 11.72 11.17
C GLN A 153 -10.51 11.09 11.67
N GLY A 154 -10.45 9.83 12.11
CA GLY A 154 -11.63 9.16 12.63
C GLY A 154 -11.30 7.89 13.38
N VAL A 155 -12.13 7.59 14.38
CA VAL A 155 -12.12 6.36 15.15
C VAL A 155 -13.50 5.74 15.06
N PHE A 156 -13.55 4.49 14.62
CA PHE A 156 -14.78 3.72 14.45
C PHE A 156 -14.67 2.46 15.30
N ASN A 157 -15.44 2.42 16.39
CA ASN A 157 -15.48 1.28 17.28
C ASN A 157 -16.82 0.55 17.09
N ASN A 158 -16.80 -0.47 16.23
CA ASN A 158 -17.98 -1.24 15.89
C ASN A 158 -18.47 -2.14 17.04
N GLY A 159 -17.59 -2.51 17.97
CA GLY A 159 -17.99 -3.26 19.18
C GLY A 159 -18.91 -2.44 20.09
N SER A 160 -18.63 -1.14 20.24
CA SER A 160 -19.44 -0.20 21.04
C SER A 160 -20.40 0.66 20.22
N GLN A 161 -20.42 0.51 18.89
CA GLN A 161 -21.20 1.34 17.95
C GLN A 161 -20.95 2.85 18.12
N THR A 162 -19.72 3.23 18.42
CA THR A 162 -19.31 4.64 18.56
C THR A 162 -18.40 5.05 17.43
N GLU A 163 -18.62 6.24 16.89
CA GLU A 163 -17.73 6.86 15.92
C GLU A 163 -17.41 8.32 16.30
N HIS A 164 -16.16 8.69 16.10
CA HIS A 164 -15.69 10.07 16.22
C HIS A 164 -14.92 10.42 14.94
N LYS A 165 -15.22 11.58 14.34
CA LYS A 165 -14.63 12.02 13.07
C LYS A 165 -14.30 13.51 13.16
N THR A 166 -13.24 13.94 12.49
CA THR A 166 -12.90 15.36 12.32
C THR A 166 -13.93 16.08 11.46
N ILE A 167 -14.50 15.36 10.48
CA ILE A 167 -15.53 15.87 9.57
C ILE A 167 -16.86 15.16 9.84
N PRO A 168 -17.95 15.91 10.12
CA PRO A 168 -19.28 15.32 10.28
C PRO A 168 -19.78 14.63 9.01
N THR A 169 -20.54 13.54 9.16
CA THR A 169 -21.02 12.71 8.05
C THR A 169 -21.76 13.49 6.95
N TYR A 170 -22.55 14.52 7.30
CA TYR A 170 -23.29 15.31 6.30
C TYR A 170 -22.38 16.12 5.36
N LYS A 171 -21.16 16.48 5.79
CA LYS A 171 -20.16 17.16 4.96
C LYS A 171 -19.33 16.20 4.08
N LEU A 172 -19.55 14.90 4.22
CA LEU A 172 -18.91 13.88 3.37
C LEU A 172 -19.68 13.64 2.07
N MET A 173 -20.87 14.25 1.91
CA MET A 173 -21.66 14.16 0.68
C MET A 173 -21.01 15.04 -0.41
N PRO A 174 -20.90 14.57 -1.66
CA PRO A 174 -20.26 15.31 -2.75
C PRO A 174 -20.83 16.74 -2.94
N GLU A 175 -22.13 16.91 -2.71
CA GLU A 175 -22.83 18.18 -2.89
C GLU A 175 -22.54 19.22 -1.80
N GLU A 176 -22.07 18.76 -0.64
CA GLU A 176 -21.83 19.57 0.57
C GLU A 176 -20.32 19.74 0.87
N TYR A 177 -19.46 19.13 0.05
CA TYR A 177 -18.01 19.15 0.24
C TYR A 177 -17.40 20.46 -0.29
N LEU A 178 -16.84 21.26 0.64
CA LEU A 178 -16.08 22.47 0.34
C LEU A 178 -14.69 22.37 0.99
N PRO A 179 -13.62 22.03 0.23
CA PRO A 179 -12.25 21.88 0.76
C PRO A 179 -11.80 23.11 1.55
N GLU A 180 -12.01 24.31 1.00
CA GLU A 180 -11.56 25.57 1.59
C GLU A 180 -12.24 25.83 2.95
N GLY A 181 -13.47 25.33 3.13
CA GLY A 181 -14.21 25.41 4.39
C GLY A 181 -13.85 24.34 5.42
N LEU A 182 -13.05 23.33 5.04
CA LEU A 182 -12.63 22.23 5.92
C LEU A 182 -11.23 22.43 6.49
N TYR A 183 -10.31 23.01 5.72
CA TYR A 183 -8.91 23.14 6.12
C TYR A 183 -8.57 24.44 6.86
N GLY A 184 -9.45 25.46 6.86
CA GLY A 184 -9.20 26.71 7.59
C GLY A 184 -7.73 27.17 7.50
N ASP A 185 -7.11 27.44 8.65
CA ASP A 185 -5.66 27.69 8.78
C ASP A 185 -4.85 26.44 9.20
N GLU A 186 -5.49 25.32 9.55
CA GLU A 186 -4.85 24.13 10.12
C GLU A 186 -5.49 22.82 9.65
N ILE A 187 -4.68 21.76 9.53
CA ILE A 187 -5.17 20.40 9.21
C ILE A 187 -6.08 19.91 10.36
N PRO A 188 -7.34 19.53 10.10
CA PRO A 188 -8.23 18.97 11.11
C PRO A 188 -7.63 17.73 11.78
N GLN A 189 -7.73 17.67 13.11
CA GLN A 189 -7.24 16.53 13.90
C GLN A 189 -8.29 16.08 14.90
N LEU A 190 -8.36 14.77 15.09
CA LEU A 190 -9.23 14.19 16.11
C LEU A 190 -8.64 14.49 17.49
N ASP A 191 -9.50 14.89 18.43
CA ASP A 191 -9.10 15.03 19.84
C ASP A 191 -8.53 13.70 20.37
N GLU A 192 -7.36 13.76 21.01
CA GLU A 192 -6.65 12.60 21.54
C GLU A 192 -7.51 11.78 22.51
N SER A 193 -8.44 12.41 23.22
CA SER A 193 -9.36 11.73 24.15
C SER A 193 -10.31 10.75 23.45
N PHE A 194 -10.55 10.90 22.15
CA PHE A 194 -11.33 9.95 21.35
C PHE A 194 -10.49 8.80 20.79
N ILE A 195 -9.16 8.86 20.88
CA ILE A 195 -8.26 7.85 20.36
C ILE A 195 -8.05 6.77 21.42
N PRO A 196 -8.57 5.54 21.22
CA PRO A 196 -8.38 4.47 22.19
C PRO A 196 -6.89 4.08 22.30
N SER A 197 -6.49 3.60 23.47
CA SER A 197 -5.09 3.22 23.75
C SER A 197 -4.51 2.22 22.74
N SER A 198 -5.34 1.29 22.25
CA SER A 198 -4.94 0.34 21.21
C SER A 198 -4.59 1.02 19.89
N ALA A 199 -5.28 2.10 19.50
CA ALA A 199 -4.93 2.88 18.33
C ALA A 199 -3.74 3.82 18.57
N ALA A 200 -3.69 4.47 19.73
CA ALA A 200 -2.60 5.35 20.12
C ALA A 200 -1.23 4.61 20.09
N HIS A 201 -1.22 3.34 20.50
CA HIS A 201 -0.05 2.48 20.39
C HIS A 201 0.46 2.34 18.94
N ILE A 202 -0.43 2.15 17.96
CA ILE A 202 -0.06 2.02 16.55
C ILE A 202 0.44 3.34 15.98
N LEU A 203 -0.21 4.47 16.32
CA LEU A 203 0.24 5.80 15.91
C LEU A 203 1.65 6.09 16.44
N ASN A 204 1.92 5.70 17.69
CA ASN A 204 3.25 5.80 18.28
C ASN A 204 4.29 4.92 17.57
N LYS A 205 3.92 3.70 17.11
CA LYS A 205 4.82 2.89 16.27
C LYS A 205 5.18 3.59 14.97
N ILE A 206 4.22 4.22 14.30
CA ILE A 206 4.46 4.98 13.08
C ILE A 206 5.41 6.15 13.37
N ALA A 207 5.14 6.95 14.41
CA ALA A 207 6.01 8.05 14.81
C ALA A 207 7.46 7.61 15.11
N LYS A 208 7.62 6.49 15.84
CA LYS A 208 8.95 5.89 16.09
C LYS A 208 9.65 5.43 14.81
N LYS A 209 8.89 4.87 13.85
CA LYS A 209 9.45 4.47 12.56
C LYS A 209 9.91 5.69 11.76
N VAL A 210 9.15 6.78 11.76
CA VAL A 210 9.55 8.05 11.12
C VAL A 210 10.84 8.56 11.71
N GLU A 211 10.96 8.61 13.04
CA GLU A 211 12.18 9.06 13.71
C GLU A 211 13.38 8.17 13.41
N PHE A 212 13.17 6.84 13.41
CA PHE A 212 14.20 5.89 13.00
C PHE A 212 14.67 6.12 11.57
N ILE A 213 13.73 6.33 10.63
CA ILE A 213 14.05 6.57 9.22
C ILE A 213 14.83 7.87 9.04
N ARG A 214 14.41 8.96 9.70
CA ARG A 214 15.14 10.25 9.68
C ARG A 214 16.55 10.12 10.24
N THR A 215 16.74 9.32 11.29
CA THR A 215 18.05 9.09 11.90
C THR A 215 18.94 8.21 11.02
N LYS A 216 18.39 7.14 10.43
CA LYS A 216 19.15 6.15 9.64
C LYS A 216 19.45 6.63 8.21
N TYR A 217 18.55 7.41 7.62
CA TYR A 217 18.60 7.90 6.25
C TYR A 217 18.32 9.41 6.24
N PRO A 218 19.26 10.27 6.67
CA PRO A 218 19.02 11.71 6.79
C PRO A 218 18.60 12.38 5.48
N GLU A 219 19.04 11.85 4.34
CA GLU A 219 18.70 12.32 2.99
C GLU A 219 17.28 11.94 2.53
N VAL A 220 16.56 11.12 3.29
CA VAL A 220 15.26 10.58 2.88
C VAL A 220 14.20 11.65 2.66
N MET A 221 14.30 12.76 3.37
CA MET A 221 13.37 13.89 3.33
C MET A 221 13.43 14.60 1.97
N ASP A 222 14.64 14.73 1.41
CA ASP A 222 14.85 15.33 0.08
C ASP A 222 14.29 14.44 -1.04
N LEU A 223 14.04 13.17 -0.76
CA LEU A 223 13.51 12.19 -1.71
C LEU A 223 11.98 12.01 -1.61
N GLN A 224 11.32 12.69 -0.68
CA GLN A 224 9.85 12.63 -0.51
C GLN A 224 9.04 13.46 -1.54
N PRO A 225 9.53 14.57 -2.12
CA PRO A 225 8.72 15.34 -3.06
C PRO A 225 8.32 14.56 -4.32
N VAL A 226 9.16 13.63 -4.79
CA VAL A 226 8.92 12.84 -6.01
C VAL A 226 8.93 11.35 -5.68
N GLN A 227 7.86 10.66 -6.03
CA GLN A 227 7.81 9.20 -5.95
C GLN A 227 8.58 8.57 -7.11
N ASP A 228 9.66 7.86 -6.81
CA ASP A 228 10.51 7.19 -7.79
C ASP A 228 11.03 5.83 -7.29
N PRO A 229 10.14 4.85 -7.03
CA PRO A 229 10.53 3.52 -6.60
C PRO A 229 11.21 2.75 -7.73
N GLU A 230 12.17 1.90 -7.38
CA GLU A 230 12.82 0.99 -8.34
C GLU A 230 11.93 -0.22 -8.67
N VAL A 231 11.07 -0.62 -7.73
CA VAL A 231 10.32 -1.87 -7.79
C VAL A 231 8.81 -1.60 -7.74
N ILE A 232 8.07 -2.29 -8.60
CA ILE A 232 6.64 -2.52 -8.43
C ILE A 232 6.47 -3.94 -7.89
N ALA A 233 5.73 -4.10 -6.80
CA ALA A 233 5.51 -5.40 -6.19
C ALA A 233 4.02 -5.77 -6.19
N ILE A 234 3.65 -6.87 -6.84
CA ILE A 234 2.35 -7.52 -6.67
C ILE A 234 2.55 -8.69 -5.72
N THR A 235 1.94 -8.66 -4.53
CA THR A 235 2.16 -9.72 -3.53
C THR A 235 0.89 -10.15 -2.80
N THR A 236 0.77 -11.45 -2.53
CA THR A 236 -0.24 -12.01 -1.63
C THR A 236 0.21 -12.10 -0.16
N ASN A 237 1.46 -11.74 0.13
CA ASN A 237 2.03 -11.82 1.46
C ASN A 237 1.92 -10.47 2.17
N LEU A 238 1.13 -10.45 3.23
CA LEU A 238 0.80 -9.23 3.99
C LEU A 238 1.91 -8.78 4.94
N LYS A 239 2.97 -9.57 5.12
CA LYS A 239 4.16 -9.11 5.85
C LYS A 239 4.88 -8.05 5.01
N PRO A 240 5.25 -6.90 5.59
CA PRO A 240 5.89 -5.80 4.87
C PRO A 240 7.11 -6.28 4.10
N LEU A 241 7.30 -5.74 2.90
CA LEU A 241 8.52 -5.98 2.14
C LEU A 241 9.76 -5.49 2.89
N SER A 242 9.66 -4.38 3.61
CA SER A 242 10.72 -3.85 4.49
C SER A 242 11.13 -4.81 5.62
N ALA A 243 10.18 -5.59 6.15
CA ALA A 243 10.45 -6.62 7.16
C ALA A 243 11.14 -7.85 6.54
N ARG A 244 10.75 -8.20 5.30
CA ARG A 244 11.20 -9.41 4.60
C ARG A 244 12.47 -9.23 3.78
N PHE A 245 12.79 -8.01 3.39
CA PHE A 245 13.97 -7.63 2.60
C PHE A 245 14.49 -6.27 3.14
N PRO A 246 15.02 -6.24 4.38
CA PRO A 246 15.38 -5.01 5.06
C PRO A 246 16.49 -4.23 4.35
N LYS A 247 17.41 -4.89 3.61
CA LYS A 247 18.47 -4.17 2.89
C LYS A 247 17.94 -3.42 1.68
N HIS A 248 16.89 -3.91 1.03
CA HIS A 248 16.36 -3.32 -0.20
C HIS A 248 15.15 -2.41 0.02
N PHE A 249 14.27 -2.74 0.97
CA PHE A 249 12.96 -2.07 1.12
C PHE A 249 12.75 -1.36 2.45
N SER A 250 13.75 -1.28 3.34
CA SER A 250 13.59 -0.55 4.62
C SER A 250 13.55 0.97 4.49
N LYS A 251 14.06 1.52 3.38
CA LYS A 251 14.02 2.95 3.06
C LYS A 251 12.73 3.27 2.27
N PRO A 252 12.03 4.38 2.56
CA PRO A 252 10.95 4.89 1.72
C PRO A 252 11.39 5.11 0.28
N ASN A 253 10.42 5.21 -0.62
CA ASN A 253 10.59 5.43 -2.05
C ASN A 253 11.37 4.31 -2.77
N THR A 254 11.27 3.08 -2.28
CA THR A 254 11.96 1.91 -2.87
C THR A 254 11.01 0.97 -3.60
N VAL A 255 9.75 0.88 -3.17
CA VAL A 255 8.76 -0.05 -3.73
C VAL A 255 7.35 0.53 -3.78
N PHE A 256 6.69 0.41 -4.93
CA PHE A 256 5.25 0.58 -5.09
C PHE A 256 4.56 -0.79 -4.95
N GLN A 257 3.86 -1.03 -3.84
CA GLN A 257 3.28 -2.34 -3.55
C GLN A 257 1.78 -2.37 -3.87
N VAL A 258 1.32 -3.44 -4.52
CA VAL A 258 -0.09 -3.79 -4.69
C VAL A 258 -0.33 -5.15 -4.03
N SER A 259 -1.27 -5.19 -3.08
CA SER A 259 -1.61 -6.40 -2.35
C SER A 259 -2.71 -7.17 -3.06
N LEU A 260 -2.50 -8.47 -3.26
CA LEU A 260 -3.46 -9.42 -3.80
C LEU A 260 -4.07 -10.24 -2.67
N ALA A 261 -5.38 -10.26 -2.58
CA ALA A 261 -6.07 -11.06 -1.59
C ALA A 261 -6.18 -12.53 -2.04
N ARG A 262 -6.01 -13.46 -1.10
CA ARG A 262 -6.28 -14.89 -1.33
C ARG A 262 -7.71 -15.20 -0.93
N GLN A 263 -8.43 -16.00 -1.73
CA GLN A 263 -9.80 -16.39 -1.37
C GLN A 263 -9.86 -17.38 -0.19
N SER A 264 -8.82 -18.21 0.02
CA SER A 264 -8.71 -19.14 1.15
C SER A 264 -7.35 -19.05 1.86
N PHE A 265 -7.36 -19.23 3.18
CA PHE A 265 -6.16 -19.26 4.03
C PHE A 265 -5.57 -20.68 4.20
N ASP A 266 -6.36 -21.73 3.96
CA ASP A 266 -6.00 -23.12 4.36
C ASP A 266 -5.77 -24.09 3.18
N ASN A 267 -6.16 -23.73 1.96
CA ASN A 267 -5.79 -24.44 0.73
C ASN A 267 -5.17 -23.43 -0.24
N GLU A 268 -4.21 -23.87 -1.07
CA GLU A 268 -3.61 -23.17 -2.21
C GLU A 268 -4.58 -22.11 -2.76
N GLY A 269 -4.41 -20.86 -2.31
CA GLY A 269 -5.51 -19.90 -2.34
C GLY A 269 -5.75 -19.43 -3.77
N GLU A 270 -6.86 -19.87 -4.36
CA GLU A 270 -7.32 -19.36 -5.66
C GLU A 270 -7.40 -17.83 -5.61
N LEU A 271 -6.78 -17.18 -6.60
CA LEU A 271 -6.92 -15.75 -6.84
C LEU A 271 -8.14 -15.54 -7.71
N SER A 272 -9.01 -14.60 -7.33
CA SER A 272 -10.14 -14.27 -8.18
C SER A 272 -9.66 -13.55 -9.44
N THR A 273 -10.30 -13.82 -10.58
CA THR A 273 -10.00 -13.11 -11.83
C THR A 273 -10.19 -11.61 -11.69
N ASP A 274 -11.20 -11.18 -10.92
CA ASP A 274 -11.46 -9.77 -10.64
C ASP A 274 -10.32 -9.15 -9.82
N ASP A 275 -9.85 -9.79 -8.75
CA ASP A 275 -8.75 -9.27 -7.92
C ASP A 275 -7.44 -9.16 -8.72
N VAL A 276 -7.18 -10.14 -9.60
CA VAL A 276 -6.05 -10.10 -10.53
C VAL A 276 -6.19 -8.93 -11.52
N ARG A 277 -7.39 -8.72 -12.09
CA ARG A 277 -7.68 -7.57 -12.96
C ARG A 277 -7.45 -6.26 -12.22
N GLU A 278 -7.99 -6.10 -11.01
CA GLU A 278 -7.82 -4.90 -10.19
C GLU A 278 -6.35 -4.63 -9.82
N ALA A 279 -5.55 -5.68 -9.57
CA ALA A 279 -4.11 -5.48 -9.35
C ALA A 279 -3.39 -4.99 -10.61
N PHE A 280 -3.73 -5.53 -11.78
CA PHE A 280 -3.17 -5.06 -13.04
C PHE A 280 -3.59 -3.62 -13.37
N ARG A 281 -4.84 -3.25 -13.11
CA ARG A 281 -5.29 -1.85 -13.23
C ARG A 281 -4.46 -0.91 -12.38
N GLN A 282 -4.10 -1.32 -11.16
CA GLN A 282 -3.27 -0.50 -10.27
C GLN A 282 -1.81 -0.37 -10.75
N ILE A 283 -1.17 -1.47 -11.17
CA ILE A 283 0.23 -1.41 -11.63
C ILE A 283 0.40 -0.78 -13.02
N HIS A 284 -0.69 -0.53 -13.76
CA HIS A 284 -0.67 0.32 -14.94
C HIS A 284 -0.10 1.71 -14.60
N TYR A 285 -0.50 2.32 -13.48
CA TYR A 285 -0.04 3.66 -13.08
C TYR A 285 1.49 3.81 -13.04
N PRO A 286 2.23 3.03 -12.21
CA PRO A 286 3.68 3.18 -12.14
C PRO A 286 4.38 2.80 -13.45
N ILE A 287 3.84 1.89 -14.26
CA ILE A 287 4.45 1.52 -15.55
C ILE A 287 4.26 2.59 -16.61
N SER A 288 3.05 3.13 -16.77
CA SER A 288 2.79 4.24 -17.70
C SER A 288 3.63 5.46 -17.36
N TYR A 289 3.74 5.82 -16.08
CA TYR A 289 4.61 6.92 -15.67
C TYR A 289 6.09 6.60 -15.93
N SER A 290 6.55 5.37 -15.70
CA SER A 290 7.92 4.98 -16.03
C SER A 290 8.21 5.13 -17.53
N LEU A 291 7.27 4.74 -18.41
CA LEU A 291 7.37 4.91 -19.87
C LEU A 291 7.51 6.39 -20.25
N GLU A 292 6.56 7.22 -19.79
CA GLU A 292 6.48 8.65 -20.09
C GLU A 292 7.72 9.43 -19.62
N HIS A 293 8.28 9.03 -18.48
CA HIS A 293 9.36 9.77 -17.83
C HIS A 293 10.76 9.15 -18.04
N SER A 294 10.86 8.03 -18.75
CA SER A 294 12.12 7.29 -18.97
C SER A 294 13.23 8.13 -19.62
N SER A 295 12.87 9.11 -20.46
CA SER A 295 13.80 9.99 -21.18
C SER A 295 13.96 11.39 -20.58
N LEU A 296 13.30 11.69 -19.46
CA LEU A 296 13.28 13.03 -18.85
C LEU A 296 14.45 13.24 -17.86
N ALA A 297 14.59 14.47 -17.35
CA ALA A 297 15.64 14.90 -16.41
C ALA A 297 15.67 14.10 -15.09
N GLU A 298 16.64 14.37 -14.21
CA GLU A 298 16.95 13.56 -13.00
C GLU A 298 15.88 13.55 -11.89
N GLU A 299 14.71 14.18 -12.06
CA GLU A 299 13.70 14.34 -10.99
C GLU A 299 12.27 14.01 -11.45
N ALA A 300 12.10 12.96 -12.26
CA ALA A 300 10.80 12.59 -12.79
C ALA A 300 10.20 11.36 -12.06
N PRO A 301 8.88 11.32 -11.80
CA PRO A 301 8.25 10.24 -11.07
C PRO A 301 8.36 8.89 -11.81
N PHE A 302 8.60 7.81 -11.06
CA PHE A 302 8.75 6.43 -11.54
C PHE A 302 9.82 6.19 -12.62
N LYS A 303 10.70 7.15 -12.90
CA LYS A 303 11.80 7.02 -13.86
C LYS A 303 12.72 5.82 -13.57
N SER A 304 13.00 5.56 -12.30
CA SER A 304 13.88 4.48 -11.83
C SER A 304 13.19 3.12 -11.75
N THR A 305 11.89 3.06 -12.07
CA THR A 305 11.09 1.82 -12.02
C THR A 305 11.57 0.83 -13.07
N ARG A 306 12.19 -0.25 -12.62
CA ARG A 306 12.89 -1.23 -13.47
C ARG A 306 12.54 -2.68 -13.18
N VAL A 307 11.91 -2.96 -12.05
CA VAL A 307 11.57 -4.33 -11.65
C VAL A 307 10.09 -4.47 -11.36
N LEU A 308 9.45 -5.44 -12.00
CA LEU A 308 8.14 -5.93 -11.60
C LEU A 308 8.31 -7.25 -10.82
N TYR A 309 8.15 -7.19 -9.50
CA TYR A 309 8.21 -8.33 -8.60
C TYR A 309 6.80 -8.89 -8.38
N ILE A 310 6.57 -10.16 -8.69
CA ILE A 310 5.28 -10.84 -8.52
C ILE A 310 5.45 -12.04 -7.59
N GLU A 311 4.73 -12.01 -6.47
CA GLU A 311 4.87 -13.00 -5.41
C GLU A 311 3.52 -13.56 -4.94
N THR A 312 3.41 -14.87 -5.01
CA THR A 312 2.23 -15.58 -4.52
C THR A 312 2.61 -16.76 -3.62
N GLY A 313 1.62 -17.55 -3.19
CA GLY A 313 1.87 -18.75 -2.41
C GLY A 313 2.22 -19.99 -3.24
N ASP A 314 2.24 -19.86 -4.56
CA ASP A 314 2.49 -20.94 -5.53
C ASP A 314 3.28 -20.36 -6.72
N MET A 315 4.43 -20.94 -7.03
CA MET A 315 5.27 -20.46 -8.14
C MET A 315 4.53 -20.48 -9.49
N LYS A 316 3.69 -21.48 -9.75
CA LYS A 316 2.92 -21.57 -11.01
C LYS A 316 1.96 -20.39 -11.16
N VAL A 317 1.36 -19.94 -10.05
CA VAL A 317 0.46 -18.79 -10.05
C VAL A 317 1.26 -17.50 -10.26
N SER A 318 2.39 -17.32 -9.59
CA SER A 318 3.29 -16.19 -9.80
C SER A 318 3.75 -16.08 -11.26
N LEU A 319 4.13 -17.21 -11.87
CA LEU A 319 4.50 -17.28 -13.27
C LEU A 319 3.33 -17.04 -14.22
N GLY A 320 2.14 -17.53 -13.88
CA GLY A 320 0.91 -17.26 -14.62
C GLY A 320 0.59 -15.77 -14.65
N LEU A 321 0.76 -15.07 -13.53
CA LEU A 321 0.61 -13.61 -13.44
C LEU A 321 1.68 -12.87 -14.24
N ALA A 322 2.95 -13.29 -14.17
CA ALA A 322 4.02 -12.72 -14.98
C ALA A 322 3.71 -12.82 -16.49
N LYS A 323 3.27 -14.00 -16.95
CA LYS A 323 2.84 -14.21 -18.35
C LYS A 323 1.63 -13.37 -18.73
N GLN A 324 0.69 -13.15 -17.82
CA GLN A 324 -0.44 -12.26 -18.05
C GLN A 324 0.01 -10.79 -18.16
N ALA A 325 0.95 -10.35 -17.32
CA ALA A 325 1.55 -9.03 -17.39
C ALA A 325 2.19 -8.81 -18.77
N GLN A 326 3.03 -9.74 -19.22
CA GLN A 326 3.73 -9.69 -20.52
C GLN A 326 2.80 -9.65 -21.73
N ARG A 327 1.51 -9.98 -21.60
CA ARG A 327 0.52 -9.88 -22.69
C ARG A 327 -0.07 -8.48 -22.83
N ARG A 328 0.19 -7.58 -21.88
CA ARG A 328 -0.33 -6.21 -21.89
C ARG A 328 0.64 -5.32 -22.65
N LEU A 329 0.10 -4.52 -23.56
CA LEU A 329 0.90 -3.66 -24.44
C LEU A 329 1.85 -2.74 -23.66
N TRP A 330 1.35 -2.07 -22.63
CA TRP A 330 2.14 -1.17 -21.79
C TRP A 330 3.24 -1.89 -20.98
N VAL A 331 3.11 -3.19 -20.68
CA VAL A 331 4.21 -3.97 -20.09
C VAL A 331 5.24 -4.35 -21.15
N GLN A 332 4.79 -4.71 -22.35
CA GLN A 332 5.68 -5.04 -23.46
C GLN A 332 6.56 -3.85 -23.82
N GLU A 333 5.96 -2.68 -24.01
CA GLU A 333 6.66 -1.42 -24.25
C GLU A 333 7.64 -1.08 -23.12
N TRP A 334 7.24 -1.32 -21.86
CA TRP A 334 8.12 -1.06 -20.71
C TRP A 334 9.32 -2.01 -20.68
N LEU A 335 9.14 -3.28 -21.03
CA LEU A 335 10.22 -4.26 -21.14
C LEU A 335 11.18 -3.99 -22.30
N GLU A 336 10.79 -3.21 -23.30
CA GLU A 336 11.69 -2.78 -24.39
C GLU A 336 12.70 -1.72 -23.91
N LEU A 337 12.43 -1.05 -22.79
CA LEU A 337 13.38 -0.12 -22.21
C LEU A 337 14.58 -0.86 -21.55
N PRO A 338 15.79 -0.28 -21.49
CA PRO A 338 16.98 -0.95 -20.95
C PRO A 338 16.88 -1.39 -19.48
N ASP A 339 17.43 -2.54 -19.10
CA ASP A 339 17.50 -2.99 -17.70
C ASP A 339 16.12 -3.14 -16.99
N ARG A 340 15.08 -3.55 -17.72
CA ARG A 340 13.76 -3.87 -17.16
C ARG A 340 13.58 -5.38 -17.04
N THR A 341 13.03 -5.84 -15.93
CA THR A 341 12.87 -7.27 -15.65
C THR A 341 11.57 -7.57 -14.89
N ILE A 342 11.08 -8.80 -15.07
CA ILE A 342 10.04 -9.38 -14.22
C ILE A 342 10.67 -10.47 -13.36
N ILE A 343 10.41 -10.42 -12.05
CA ILE A 343 10.83 -11.44 -11.09
C ILE A 343 9.58 -12.10 -10.53
N ALA A 344 9.50 -13.43 -10.61
CA ALA A 344 8.44 -14.23 -10.02
C ALA A 344 8.97 -14.95 -8.77
N ALA A 345 8.15 -15.05 -7.73
CA ALA A 345 8.53 -15.71 -6.48
C ALA A 345 7.37 -16.49 -5.84
N GLU A 346 7.73 -17.55 -5.13
CA GLU A 346 6.85 -18.28 -4.23
C GLU A 346 7.20 -17.95 -2.77
N ALA A 347 6.21 -17.51 -1.99
CA ALA A 347 6.35 -17.24 -0.56
C ALA A 347 5.34 -18.06 0.26
N ILE A 348 5.84 -19.01 1.04
CA ILE A 348 5.04 -19.84 1.95
C ILE A 348 5.32 -19.44 3.39
N LYS A 349 4.26 -19.11 4.14
CA LYS A 349 4.33 -18.65 5.55
C LYS A 349 5.22 -17.42 5.77
N GLY A 350 5.55 -16.68 4.72
CA GLY A 350 6.44 -15.52 4.78
C GLY A 350 7.90 -15.80 4.44
N LYS A 351 8.25 -17.04 4.07
CA LYS A 351 9.57 -17.41 3.58
C LYS A 351 9.54 -17.64 2.07
N ILE A 352 10.48 -17.04 1.34
CA ILE A 352 10.70 -17.33 -0.08
C ILE A 352 11.13 -18.80 -0.22
N ARG A 353 10.53 -19.52 -1.16
CA ARG A 353 10.86 -20.92 -1.45
C ARG A 353 11.55 -21.06 -2.79
N GLU A 354 11.06 -20.31 -3.75
CA GLU A 354 11.55 -20.27 -5.12
C GLU A 354 11.45 -18.84 -5.63
N ILE A 355 12.43 -18.41 -6.41
CA ILE A 355 12.49 -17.08 -7.02
C ILE A 355 13.22 -17.18 -8.35
N GLU A 356 12.65 -16.58 -9.39
CA GLU A 356 13.21 -16.64 -10.73
C GLU A 356 13.02 -15.32 -11.47
N GLN A 357 13.98 -15.03 -12.35
CA GLN A 357 13.85 -13.96 -13.34
C GLN A 357 13.14 -14.53 -14.57
N VAL A 358 12.07 -13.87 -15.01
CA VAL A 358 11.21 -14.34 -16.11
C VAL A 358 11.67 -13.80 -17.46
N VAL A 359 12.19 -12.57 -17.50
CA VAL A 359 12.71 -11.89 -18.70
C VAL A 359 13.99 -11.17 -18.36
#